data_AF-A0A3E2CDZ5-F1
#
_entry.id   AF-A0A3E2CDZ5-F1
#
_cell.length_a   1.000
_cell.length_b   1.000
_cell.length_c   1.000
_cell.angle_alpha   90.00
_cell.angle_beta   90.00
_cell.angle_gamma   90.00
#
_symmetry.space_group_name_H-M   'P 1'
#
loop_
_entity.id
_entity.type
_entity.pdbx_description
1 polymer ?
#
loop_
_entity_poly.entity_id
_entity_poly.type
_entity_poly.pdbx_seq_one_letter_code
_entity_poly.pdbx_strand_id
1 'polypeptide(L)'
;RVYPLHSSFVPTFNMAVNLLNSSDADTARTTLDRSFAQWEANASAERLHNRMNELETALKGYEEAFHCEHGDFAEFLQLRMKLKEAQHDQRRKLKHTLFHTDAERTAAFKALDDVIANLREAERTHPCAGCADIQQHLRWGYHWIREHKELDQVRERYESRTGSVARTFDHICDVLYSLDYLQSEDSSQNQILHLTERGQLLRRLYNELDIVFAEAICEGIFNNLSPLELLSCLSALVYESRGPAGGEPRRYPGGKDGAIFNTVLRMKELFMRTSALCADAHLPALRPLEFGAVDIMYDWANGADLAEILRNTDSTGGDFVRQAKRLIDLLTQLFAAGEYLQSIDGVDKNLSSCAYEAAKLLNRGVVAYSDV
;
A
#
# COMPACT_ATOMS: atom_id res chain seq x y z
N ARG A 1 24.35 25.68 -4.36
CA ARG A 1 22.89 25.43 -4.45
C ARG A 1 22.55 24.49 -3.32
N VAL A 2 21.64 24.86 -2.43
CA VAL A 2 21.16 23.96 -1.38
C VAL A 2 20.03 23.14 -1.99
N TYR A 3 20.16 21.82 -2.02
CA TYR A 3 19.08 20.94 -2.46
C TYR A 3 18.13 20.74 -1.29
N PRO A 4 16.81 20.90 -1.49
CA PRO A 4 15.84 20.63 -0.43
C PRO A 4 15.92 19.16 0.01
N LEU A 5 15.80 18.92 1.31
CA LEU A 5 15.70 17.58 1.87
C LEU A 5 14.26 17.10 1.71
N HIS A 6 14.04 16.11 0.86
CA HIS A 6 12.76 15.45 0.67
C HIS A 6 12.69 14.16 1.49
N SER A 7 11.53 13.87 2.07
CA SER A 7 11.30 12.62 2.77
C SER A 7 11.20 11.47 1.77
N SER A 8 11.98 10.41 1.98
CA SER A 8 11.84 9.13 1.27
C SER A 8 11.04 8.08 2.06
N PHE A 9 10.39 8.51 3.16
CA PHE A 9 9.69 7.60 4.06
C PHE A 9 8.39 7.10 3.42
N VAL A 10 8.26 5.77 3.34
CA VAL A 10 7.06 5.05 2.90
C VAL A 10 6.84 3.92 3.90
N PRO A 11 5.61 3.71 4.40
CA PRO A 11 5.31 2.56 5.26
C PRO A 11 5.63 1.23 4.57
N THR A 12 6.24 0.30 5.30
CA THR A 12 6.55 -1.07 4.83
C THR A 12 5.80 -2.11 5.65
N PHE A 13 5.72 -3.34 5.13
CA PHE A 13 5.07 -4.46 5.82
C PHE A 13 5.73 -4.77 7.17
N ASN A 14 7.07 -4.90 7.21
CA ASN A 14 7.83 -5.09 8.45
C ASN A 14 7.58 -3.96 9.46
N MET A 15 7.54 -2.70 8.99
CA MET A 15 7.27 -1.56 9.87
C MET A 15 5.86 -1.66 10.46
N ALA A 16 4.86 -1.98 9.65
CA ALA A 16 3.47 -2.11 10.12
C ALA A 16 3.34 -3.17 11.21
N VAL A 17 3.90 -4.37 11.02
CA VAL A 17 3.86 -5.41 12.06
C VAL A 17 4.66 -5.03 13.30
N ASN A 18 5.77 -4.31 13.18
CA ASN A 18 6.52 -3.84 14.34
C ASN A 18 5.78 -2.75 15.13
N LEU A 19 5.09 -1.83 14.46
CA LEU A 19 4.22 -0.84 15.10
C LEU A 19 3.06 -1.52 15.84
N LEU A 20 2.37 -2.45 15.18
CA LEU A 20 1.25 -3.20 15.75
C LEU A 20 1.67 -4.13 16.89
N ASN A 21 2.93 -4.54 16.95
CA ASN A 21 3.44 -5.29 18.10
C ASN A 21 3.66 -4.40 19.34
N SER A 22 4.00 -3.13 19.15
CA SER A 22 4.31 -2.20 20.26
C SER A 22 3.11 -1.38 20.72
N SER A 23 2.10 -1.23 19.86
CA SER A 23 0.97 -0.32 20.07
C SER A 23 -0.25 -0.78 19.27
N ASP A 24 -1.43 -0.28 19.63
CA ASP A 24 -2.65 -0.48 18.84
C ASP A 24 -2.60 0.30 17.50
N ALA A 25 -3.55 0.00 16.61
CA ALA A 25 -3.62 0.57 15.27
C ALA A 25 -3.83 2.09 15.27
N ASP A 26 -4.58 2.65 16.22
CA ASP A 26 -4.85 4.09 16.30
C ASP A 26 -3.60 4.87 16.73
N THR A 27 -2.88 4.32 17.71
CA THR A 27 -1.57 4.82 18.13
C THR A 27 -0.53 4.74 17.00
N ALA A 28 -0.53 3.64 16.23
CA ALA A 28 0.35 3.48 15.06
C ALA A 28 0.06 4.53 13.98
N ARG A 29 -1.23 4.76 13.65
CA ARG A 29 -1.67 5.82 12.73
C ARG A 29 -1.21 7.20 13.19
N THR A 30 -1.48 7.54 14.44
CA THR A 30 -1.08 8.83 15.04
C THR A 30 0.43 9.04 14.96
N THR A 31 1.22 7.98 15.12
CA THR A 31 2.69 8.04 15.00
C THR A 31 3.13 8.35 13.57
N LEU A 32 2.50 7.70 12.58
CA LEU A 32 2.78 7.92 11.16
C LEU A 32 2.34 9.31 10.68
N ASP A 33 1.26 9.86 11.24
CA ASP A 33 0.80 11.21 10.93
C ASP A 33 1.77 12.30 11.40
N ARG A 34 2.66 11.97 12.35
CA ARG A 34 3.73 12.86 12.83
C ARG A 34 5.04 12.68 12.06
N SER A 35 5.08 11.85 11.03
CA SER A 35 6.28 11.60 10.22
C SER A 35 6.71 12.84 9.41
N PHE A 36 8.00 12.91 9.06
CA PHE A 36 8.53 13.98 8.20
C PHE A 36 7.91 13.94 6.79
N ALA A 37 7.58 12.75 6.27
CA ALA A 37 6.80 12.61 5.04
C ALA A 37 5.45 13.28 5.15
N GLN A 38 4.75 13.07 6.27
CA GLN A 38 3.44 13.68 6.47
C GLN A 38 3.55 15.20 6.65
N TRP A 39 4.57 15.67 7.38
CA TRP A 39 4.85 17.10 7.50
C TRP A 39 5.11 17.77 6.14
N GLU A 40 5.94 17.15 5.28
CA GLU A 40 6.23 17.67 3.95
C GLU A 40 4.98 17.67 3.05
N ALA A 41 4.18 16.60 3.12
CA ALA A 41 2.92 16.53 2.40
C ALA A 41 1.95 17.64 2.85
N ASN A 42 1.86 17.90 4.15
CA ASN A 42 1.07 18.99 4.72
C ASN A 42 1.57 20.37 4.26
N ALA A 43 2.89 20.60 4.30
CA ALA A 43 3.50 21.84 3.80
C ALA A 43 3.22 22.05 2.30
N SER A 44 3.29 20.98 1.49
CA SER A 44 2.96 21.03 0.06
C SER A 44 1.46 21.30 -0.21
N ALA A 45 0.62 21.04 0.80
CA ALA A 45 -0.82 21.24 0.79
C ALA A 45 -1.26 22.55 1.47
N GLU A 46 -0.34 23.37 1.98
CA GLU A 46 -0.64 24.64 2.65
C GLU A 46 -1.46 25.59 1.75
N ARG A 47 -1.17 25.62 0.45
CA ARG A 47 -1.99 26.38 -0.52
C ARG A 47 -3.44 25.90 -0.59
N LEU A 48 -3.67 24.59 -0.49
CA LEU A 48 -5.02 24.01 -0.47
C LEU A 48 -5.70 24.36 0.85
N HIS A 49 -4.99 24.28 1.99
CA HIS A 49 -5.51 24.66 3.29
C HIS A 49 -5.94 26.15 3.33
N ASN A 50 -5.07 27.06 2.87
CA ASN A 50 -5.42 28.48 2.79
C ASN A 50 -6.64 28.72 1.90
N ARG A 51 -6.72 28.01 0.77
CA ARG A 51 -7.88 28.08 -0.12
C ARG A 51 -9.16 27.57 0.55
N MET A 52 -9.09 26.52 1.36
CA MET A 52 -10.24 26.04 2.15
C MET A 52 -10.71 27.12 3.11
N ASN A 53 -9.80 27.75 3.86
CA ASN A 53 -10.13 28.80 4.83
C ASN A 53 -10.77 30.03 4.15
N GLU A 54 -10.26 30.43 2.98
CA GLU A 54 -10.86 31.49 2.15
C GLU A 54 -12.30 31.14 1.73
N LEU A 55 -12.51 29.90 1.24
CA LEU A 55 -13.83 29.43 0.80
C LEU A 55 -14.81 29.34 1.97
N GLU A 56 -14.38 28.83 3.14
CA GLU A 56 -15.21 28.78 4.34
C GLU A 56 -15.65 30.18 4.81
N THR A 57 -14.75 31.16 4.73
CA THR A 57 -15.08 32.56 5.06
C THR A 57 -16.04 33.15 4.04
N ALA A 58 -15.85 32.88 2.75
CA ALA A 58 -16.76 33.31 1.70
C ALA A 58 -18.16 32.69 1.87
N LEU A 59 -18.24 31.40 2.21
CA LEU A 59 -19.52 30.72 2.48
C LEU A 59 -20.29 31.36 3.62
N LYS A 60 -19.62 31.66 4.75
CA LYS A 60 -20.23 32.41 5.86
C LYS A 60 -20.75 33.77 5.41
N GLY A 61 -19.97 34.51 4.62
CA GLY A 61 -20.41 35.79 4.07
C GLY A 61 -21.62 35.68 3.15
N TYR A 62 -21.73 34.61 2.35
CA TYR A 62 -22.93 34.37 1.54
C TYR A 62 -24.13 33.95 2.40
N GLU A 63 -23.93 33.13 3.43
CA GLU A 63 -24.98 32.72 4.39
C GLU A 63 -25.60 33.94 5.09
N GLU A 64 -24.77 34.88 5.53
CA GLU A 64 -25.22 36.17 6.06
C GLU A 64 -26.00 36.97 5.01
N ALA A 65 -25.53 37.00 3.76
CA ALA A 65 -26.15 37.78 2.68
C ALA A 65 -27.49 37.22 2.17
N PHE A 66 -27.76 35.92 2.32
CA PHE A 66 -29.06 35.31 1.99
C PHE A 66 -29.89 34.94 3.21
N HIS A 67 -29.49 35.39 4.41
CA HIS A 67 -30.20 35.09 5.64
C HIS A 67 -31.70 35.38 5.51
N CYS A 68 -32.52 34.40 5.90
CA CYS A 68 -33.97 34.48 5.77
C CYS A 68 -34.61 34.40 7.15
N GLU A 69 -35.45 35.39 7.49
CA GLU A 69 -36.18 35.41 8.77
C GLU A 69 -37.17 34.25 8.92
N HIS A 70 -37.57 33.63 7.80
CA HIS A 70 -38.51 32.51 7.82
C HIS A 70 -37.86 31.17 8.17
N GLY A 71 -36.54 31.01 8.04
CA GLY A 71 -35.86 29.74 8.32
C GLY A 71 -34.48 29.62 7.67
N ASP A 72 -33.90 28.41 7.73
CA ASP A 72 -32.59 28.11 7.16
C ASP A 72 -32.63 28.09 5.63
N PHE A 73 -32.13 29.17 5.01
CA PHE A 73 -32.11 29.27 3.56
C PHE A 73 -31.02 28.38 2.91
N ALA A 74 -29.98 27.98 3.64
CA ALA A 74 -28.97 27.06 3.14
C ALA A 74 -29.56 25.64 3.02
N GLU A 75 -30.31 25.19 4.02
CA GLU A 75 -31.08 23.94 3.95
C GLU A 75 -32.05 23.95 2.76
N PHE A 76 -32.79 25.05 2.58
CA PHE A 76 -33.66 25.24 1.43
C PHE A 76 -32.92 25.13 0.10
N LEU A 77 -31.77 25.80 -0.06
CA LEU A 77 -30.94 25.73 -1.28
C LEU A 77 -30.44 24.31 -1.55
N GLN A 78 -30.02 23.58 -0.52
CA GLN A 78 -29.60 22.19 -0.64
C GLN A 78 -30.74 21.30 -1.15
N LEU A 79 -31.98 21.47 -0.64
CA LEU A 79 -33.16 20.78 -1.14
C LEU A 79 -33.40 21.07 -2.63
N ARG A 80 -33.29 22.34 -3.05
CA ARG A 80 -33.43 22.73 -4.47
C ARG A 80 -32.37 22.09 -5.36
N MET A 81 -31.12 22.02 -4.89
CA MET A 81 -30.03 21.39 -5.65
C MET A 81 -30.23 19.88 -5.76
N LYS A 82 -30.58 19.19 -4.67
CA LYS A 82 -30.91 17.76 -4.67
C LYS A 82 -32.08 17.47 -5.62
N LEU A 83 -33.12 18.31 -5.61
CA LEU A 83 -34.25 18.16 -6.52
C LEU A 83 -33.83 18.32 -7.98
N LYS A 84 -33.03 19.34 -8.30
CA LYS A 84 -32.52 19.57 -9.65
C LYS A 84 -31.64 18.42 -10.14
N GLU A 85 -30.74 17.92 -9.30
CA GLU A 85 -29.88 16.77 -9.60
C GLU A 85 -30.70 15.50 -9.86
N ALA A 86 -31.69 15.21 -9.02
CA ALA A 86 -32.58 14.07 -9.19
C ALA A 86 -33.39 14.16 -10.51
N GLN A 87 -33.96 15.34 -10.81
CA GLN A 87 -34.77 15.56 -12.01
C GLN A 87 -33.97 15.49 -13.32
N HIS A 88 -32.71 15.93 -13.31
CA HIS A 88 -31.88 16.02 -14.51
C HIS A 88 -30.80 14.95 -14.57
N ASP A 89 -29.84 14.98 -13.64
CA ASP A 89 -28.61 14.20 -13.72
C ASP A 89 -28.86 12.72 -13.43
N GLN A 90 -29.54 12.41 -12.32
CA GLN A 90 -29.86 11.02 -11.97
C GLN A 90 -30.81 10.39 -12.98
N ARG A 91 -31.82 11.15 -13.43
CA ARG A 91 -32.75 10.67 -14.47
C ARG A 91 -32.05 10.42 -15.79
N ARG A 92 -31.08 11.26 -16.18
CA ARG A 92 -30.25 11.03 -17.37
C ARG A 92 -29.35 9.81 -17.19
N LYS A 93 -28.69 9.65 -16.04
CA LYS A 93 -27.88 8.47 -15.72
C LYS A 93 -28.70 7.18 -15.88
N LEU A 94 -29.87 7.10 -15.24
CA LEU A 94 -30.76 5.93 -15.34
C LEU A 94 -31.20 5.60 -16.78
N LYS A 95 -31.31 6.58 -17.68
CA LYS A 95 -31.61 6.32 -19.10
C LYS A 95 -30.48 5.60 -19.83
N HIS A 96 -29.23 5.80 -19.38
CA HIS A 96 -28.03 5.21 -19.98
C HIS A 96 -27.51 3.99 -19.21
N THR A 97 -28.05 3.71 -18.03
CA THR A 97 -27.77 2.48 -17.28
C THR A 97 -28.34 1.26 -18.00
N LEU A 98 -27.54 0.21 -18.12
CA LEU A 98 -27.97 -1.10 -18.60
C LEU A 98 -28.61 -1.87 -17.44
N PHE A 99 -29.84 -2.36 -17.63
CA PHE A 99 -30.55 -3.18 -16.65
C PHE A 99 -30.66 -4.61 -17.18
N HIS A 100 -30.63 -5.61 -16.29
CA HIS A 100 -30.75 -7.01 -16.69
C HIS A 100 -32.20 -7.38 -17.00
N THR A 101 -33.17 -6.70 -16.36
CA THR A 101 -34.59 -6.91 -16.58
C THR A 101 -35.38 -5.61 -16.68
N ASP A 102 -36.52 -5.64 -17.38
CA ASP A 102 -37.45 -4.49 -17.43
C ASP A 102 -38.08 -4.19 -16.07
N ALA A 103 -38.22 -5.19 -15.20
CA ALA A 103 -38.69 -5.03 -13.84
C ALA A 103 -37.72 -4.19 -12.99
N GLU A 104 -36.41 -4.48 -13.05
CA GLU A 104 -35.36 -3.68 -12.39
C GLU A 104 -35.36 -2.24 -12.88
N ARG A 105 -35.43 -2.05 -14.20
CA ARG A 105 -35.51 -0.71 -14.80
C ARG A 105 -36.71 0.06 -14.27
N THR A 106 -37.89 -0.55 -14.30
CA THR A 106 -39.14 0.09 -13.84
C THR A 106 -39.07 0.45 -12.36
N ALA A 107 -38.53 -0.46 -11.53
CA ALA A 107 -38.33 -0.20 -10.11
C ALA A 107 -37.36 0.96 -9.86
N ALA A 108 -36.25 1.05 -10.61
CA ALA A 108 -35.27 2.12 -10.48
C ALA A 108 -35.85 3.50 -10.86
N PHE A 109 -36.62 3.58 -11.95
CA PHE A 109 -37.31 4.82 -12.33
C PHE A 109 -38.38 5.22 -11.30
N LYS A 110 -39.16 4.25 -10.79
CA LYS A 110 -40.16 4.50 -9.75
C LYS A 110 -39.51 5.03 -8.46
N ALA A 111 -38.42 4.40 -8.02
CA ALA A 111 -37.68 4.85 -6.83
C ALA A 111 -37.17 6.30 -6.99
N LEU A 112 -36.65 6.66 -8.17
CA LEU A 112 -36.25 8.04 -8.45
C LEU A 112 -37.44 9.01 -8.45
N ASP A 113 -38.58 8.61 -9.04
CA ASP A 113 -39.80 9.44 -9.05
C ASP A 113 -40.33 9.66 -7.62
N ASP A 114 -40.29 8.64 -6.75
CA ASP A 114 -40.64 8.74 -5.33
C ASP A 114 -39.70 9.71 -4.59
N VAL A 115 -38.38 9.65 -4.86
CA VAL A 115 -37.39 10.61 -4.32
C VAL A 115 -37.70 12.04 -4.80
N ILE A 116 -37.99 12.23 -6.08
CA ILE A 116 -38.36 13.55 -6.63
C ILE A 116 -39.65 14.08 -5.99
N ALA A 117 -40.65 13.22 -5.76
CA ALA A 117 -41.89 13.61 -5.10
C ALA A 117 -41.65 14.07 -3.66
N ASN A 118 -40.84 13.32 -2.90
CA ASN A 118 -40.47 13.69 -1.53
C ASN A 118 -39.67 15.01 -1.48
N LEU A 119 -38.72 15.20 -2.39
CA LEU A 119 -37.94 16.44 -2.47
C LEU A 119 -38.80 17.65 -2.87
N ARG A 120 -39.78 17.47 -3.77
CA ARG A 120 -40.75 18.53 -4.11
C ARG A 120 -41.61 18.91 -2.91
N GLU A 121 -42.07 17.91 -2.16
CA GLU A 121 -42.86 18.18 -0.96
C GLU A 121 -42.03 18.94 0.07
N ALA A 122 -40.81 18.46 0.35
CA ALA A 122 -39.89 19.12 1.28
C ALA A 122 -39.57 20.57 0.87
N GLU A 123 -39.27 20.82 -0.42
CA GLU A 123 -39.06 22.18 -0.93
C GLU A 123 -40.32 23.04 -0.73
N ARG A 124 -41.50 22.51 -1.02
CA ARG A 124 -42.78 23.25 -0.90
C ARG A 124 -43.12 23.59 0.54
N THR A 125 -42.90 22.67 1.47
CA THR A 125 -43.22 22.85 2.90
C THR A 125 -42.17 23.62 3.67
N HIS A 126 -40.99 23.83 3.08
CA HIS A 126 -39.90 24.53 3.73
C HIS A 126 -40.31 25.98 4.08
N PRO A 127 -40.02 26.50 5.29
CA PRO A 127 -40.43 27.84 5.71
C PRO A 127 -40.00 28.97 4.74
N CYS A 128 -38.81 28.86 4.15
CA CYS A 128 -38.31 29.81 3.17
C CYS A 128 -39.03 29.80 1.81
N ALA A 129 -39.86 28.80 1.50
CA ALA A 129 -40.55 28.69 0.21
C ALA A 129 -41.53 29.85 -0.06
N GLY A 130 -42.10 30.42 1.00
CA GLY A 130 -43.02 31.56 0.94
C GLY A 130 -42.36 32.93 1.09
N CYS A 131 -41.02 33.01 1.16
CA CYS A 131 -40.31 34.28 1.37
C CYS A 131 -40.53 35.25 0.21
N ALA A 132 -40.91 36.49 0.50
CA ALA A 132 -41.14 37.53 -0.51
C ALA A 132 -39.85 37.90 -1.27
N ASP A 133 -38.71 37.89 -0.57
CA ASP A 133 -37.40 38.26 -1.11
C ASP A 133 -36.57 37.06 -1.61
N ILE A 134 -37.22 35.91 -1.83
CA ILE A 134 -36.57 34.65 -2.24
C ILE A 134 -35.65 34.81 -3.45
N GLN A 135 -35.99 35.67 -4.42
CA GLN A 135 -35.15 35.91 -5.60
C GLN A 135 -33.81 36.60 -5.25
N GLN A 136 -33.80 37.47 -4.23
CA GLN A 136 -32.57 38.09 -3.75
C GLN A 136 -31.68 37.07 -3.03
N HIS A 137 -32.27 36.25 -2.17
CA HIS A 137 -31.55 35.18 -1.46
C HIS A 137 -30.96 34.16 -2.45
N LEU A 138 -31.72 33.78 -3.50
CA LEU A 138 -31.25 32.86 -4.54
C LEU A 138 -30.00 33.37 -5.27
N ARG A 139 -29.85 34.68 -5.48
CA ARG A 139 -28.65 35.24 -6.15
C ARG A 139 -27.38 34.89 -5.38
N TRP A 140 -27.35 35.16 -4.08
CA TRP A 140 -26.23 34.81 -3.21
C TRP A 140 -26.15 33.29 -2.99
N GLY A 141 -27.30 32.62 -2.92
CA GLY A 141 -27.39 31.16 -2.79
C GLY A 141 -26.71 30.39 -3.92
N TYR A 142 -26.82 30.84 -5.17
CA TYR A 142 -26.10 30.21 -6.28
C TYR A 142 -24.58 30.37 -6.18
N HIS A 143 -24.09 31.50 -5.66
CA HIS A 143 -22.66 31.67 -5.37
C HIS A 143 -22.21 30.73 -4.26
N TRP A 144 -23.00 30.62 -3.18
CA TRP A 144 -22.74 29.69 -2.08
C TRP A 144 -22.67 28.24 -2.55
N ILE A 145 -23.63 27.77 -3.36
CA ILE A 145 -23.60 26.39 -3.91
C ILE A 145 -22.32 26.12 -4.71
N ARG A 146 -21.89 27.09 -5.54
CA ARG A 146 -20.69 26.93 -6.37
C ARG A 146 -19.42 26.86 -5.50
N GLU A 147 -19.26 27.81 -4.57
CA GLU A 147 -18.08 27.83 -3.71
C GLU A 147 -18.09 26.66 -2.71
N HIS A 148 -19.25 26.16 -2.29
CA HIS A 148 -19.35 24.96 -1.45
C HIS A 148 -18.84 23.73 -2.19
N LYS A 149 -19.23 23.57 -3.46
CA LYS A 149 -18.71 22.50 -4.30
C LYS A 149 -17.20 22.61 -4.50
N GLU A 150 -16.66 23.82 -4.69
CA GLU A 150 -15.21 24.04 -4.75
C GLU A 150 -14.55 23.69 -3.42
N LEU A 151 -15.14 24.05 -2.28
CA LEU A 151 -14.64 23.70 -0.95
C LEU A 151 -14.55 22.19 -0.77
N ASP A 152 -15.59 21.45 -1.16
CA ASP A 152 -15.59 19.98 -1.11
C ASP A 152 -14.46 19.39 -1.97
N GLN A 153 -14.23 19.92 -3.18
CA GLN A 153 -13.14 19.48 -4.05
C GLN A 153 -11.75 19.85 -3.54
N VAL A 154 -11.59 21.00 -2.89
CA VAL A 154 -10.30 21.39 -2.28
C VAL A 154 -10.05 20.53 -1.03
N ARG A 155 -11.08 20.25 -0.22
CA ARG A 155 -11.02 19.35 0.93
C ARG A 155 -10.56 17.95 0.54
N GLU A 156 -11.19 17.34 -0.46
CA GLU A 156 -10.81 16.01 -0.96
C GLU A 156 -9.36 15.99 -1.45
N ARG A 157 -8.92 17.02 -2.20
CA ARG A 157 -7.52 17.14 -2.63
C ARG A 157 -6.55 17.33 -1.46
N TYR A 158 -6.94 18.08 -0.44
CA TYR A 158 -6.14 18.27 0.76
C TYR A 158 -5.96 16.94 1.50
N GLU A 159 -7.06 16.25 1.82
CA GLU A 159 -7.05 14.94 2.48
C GLU A 159 -6.26 13.89 1.68
N SER A 160 -6.40 13.90 0.35
CA SER A 160 -5.65 13.00 -0.53
C SER A 160 -4.12 13.18 -0.43
N ARG A 161 -3.66 14.36 -0.02
CA ARG A 161 -2.24 14.67 0.17
C ARG A 161 -1.81 14.52 1.63
N THR A 162 -2.64 14.93 2.58
CA THR A 162 -2.29 15.00 4.00
C THR A 162 -2.61 13.75 4.82
N GLY A 163 -3.22 12.72 4.22
CA GLY A 163 -3.46 11.43 4.86
C GLY A 163 -2.87 10.26 4.10
N SER A 164 -1.89 10.48 3.22
CA SER A 164 -1.35 9.41 2.36
C SER A 164 -0.58 8.36 3.14
N VAL A 165 0.15 8.75 4.20
CA VAL A 165 0.97 7.81 4.97
C VAL A 165 0.08 6.88 5.82
N ALA A 166 -0.87 7.42 6.58
CA ALA A 166 -1.81 6.62 7.36
C ALA A 166 -2.67 5.69 6.47
N ARG A 167 -3.17 6.18 5.33
CA ARG A 167 -3.91 5.32 4.38
C ARG A 167 -3.05 4.22 3.79
N THR A 168 -1.78 4.49 3.49
CA THR A 168 -0.85 3.43 3.02
C THR A 168 -0.65 2.37 4.11
N PHE A 169 -0.55 2.78 5.37
CA PHE A 169 -0.51 1.83 6.50
C PHE A 169 -1.79 1.00 6.61
N ASP A 170 -2.96 1.61 6.43
CA ASP A 170 -4.24 0.87 6.45
C ASP A 170 -4.30 -0.17 5.33
N HIS A 171 -3.92 0.20 4.10
CA HIS A 171 -3.83 -0.73 2.98
C HIS A 171 -2.82 -1.87 3.21
N ILE A 172 -1.71 -1.59 3.91
CA ILE A 172 -0.77 -2.64 4.34
C ILE A 172 -1.44 -3.57 5.34
N CYS A 173 -2.19 -3.04 6.32
CA CYS A 173 -2.93 -3.84 7.28
C CYS A 173 -3.99 -4.73 6.59
N ASP A 174 -4.69 -4.23 5.58
CA ASP A 174 -5.65 -5.02 4.79
C ASP A 174 -4.99 -6.22 4.12
N VAL A 175 -3.83 -6.01 3.48
CA VAL A 175 -3.05 -7.09 2.87
C VAL A 175 -2.57 -8.08 3.93
N LEU A 176 -2.01 -7.61 5.04
CA LEU A 176 -1.53 -8.46 6.12
C LEU A 176 -2.66 -9.28 6.76
N TYR A 177 -3.86 -8.72 6.89
CA TYR A 177 -5.04 -9.44 7.34
C TYR A 177 -5.44 -10.53 6.34
N SER A 178 -5.47 -10.22 5.04
CA SER A 178 -5.81 -11.18 3.99
C SER A 178 -4.82 -12.36 3.89
N LEU A 179 -3.56 -12.14 4.27
CA LEU A 179 -2.50 -13.15 4.29
C LEU A 179 -2.33 -13.83 5.66
N ASP A 180 -3.24 -13.58 6.62
CA ASP A 180 -3.19 -14.16 7.98
C ASP A 180 -1.91 -13.81 8.76
N TYR A 181 -1.35 -12.62 8.55
CA TYR A 181 -0.33 -12.01 9.42
C TYR A 181 -0.96 -11.23 10.58
N LEU A 182 -2.21 -10.80 10.41
CA LEU A 182 -3.01 -10.10 11.40
C LEU A 182 -4.32 -10.83 11.65
N GLN A 183 -4.75 -10.85 12.90
CA GLN A 183 -6.08 -11.28 13.31
C GLN A 183 -6.77 -10.16 14.07
N SER A 184 -8.09 -10.09 13.96
CA SER A 184 -8.91 -9.12 14.66
C SER A 184 -9.76 -9.80 15.73
N GLU A 185 -9.72 -9.29 16.95
CA GLU A 185 -10.72 -9.65 17.97
C GLU A 185 -11.83 -8.58 17.98
N ASP A 186 -13.07 -9.03 17.77
CA ASP A 186 -14.25 -8.16 17.87
C ASP A 186 -14.53 -7.84 19.35
N SER A 187 -14.04 -6.70 19.80
CA SER A 187 -14.53 -6.04 21.01
C SER A 187 -15.44 -4.90 20.62
N SER A 188 -16.63 -4.86 21.24
CA SER A 188 -17.83 -4.07 20.92
C SER A 188 -17.68 -2.56 20.60
N GLN A 189 -16.48 -1.96 20.68
CA GLN A 189 -16.22 -0.56 20.36
C GLN A 189 -14.86 -0.29 19.69
N ASN A 190 -13.96 -1.27 19.52
CA ASN A 190 -12.68 -1.09 18.84
C ASN A 190 -12.15 -2.43 18.30
N GLN A 191 -11.73 -2.46 17.03
CA GLN A 191 -11.09 -3.63 16.42
C GLN A 191 -9.65 -3.70 16.95
N ILE A 192 -9.35 -4.69 17.79
CA ILE A 192 -7.99 -4.91 18.29
C ILE A 192 -7.29 -5.86 17.32
N LEU A 193 -6.21 -5.38 16.69
CA LEU A 193 -5.38 -6.18 15.80
C LEU A 193 -4.26 -6.85 16.59
N HIS A 194 -4.10 -8.15 16.38
CA HIS A 194 -3.03 -8.95 16.95
C HIS A 194 -2.22 -9.63 15.85
N LEU A 195 -0.92 -9.79 16.08
CA LEU A 195 -0.06 -10.52 15.17
C LEU A 195 -0.26 -12.03 15.33
N THR A 196 -0.36 -12.73 14.21
CA THR A 196 -0.25 -14.19 14.17
C THR A 196 1.21 -14.62 14.27
N GLU A 197 1.47 -15.94 14.28
CA GLU A 197 2.83 -16.47 14.16
C GLU A 197 3.53 -16.00 12.87
N ARG A 198 2.80 -15.89 11.75
CA ARG A 198 3.32 -15.31 10.50
C ARG A 198 3.67 -13.84 10.69
N GLY A 199 2.81 -13.09 11.37
CA GLY A 199 3.05 -11.71 11.81
C GLY A 199 4.35 -11.56 12.62
N GLN A 200 4.56 -12.46 13.58
CA GLN A 200 5.75 -12.48 14.42
C GLN A 200 7.03 -12.81 13.64
N LEU A 201 6.96 -13.72 12.67
CA LEU A 201 8.05 -14.01 11.75
C LEU A 201 8.44 -12.78 10.92
N LEU A 202 7.46 -12.13 10.28
CA LEU A 202 7.70 -10.98 9.38
C LEU A 202 8.43 -9.83 10.08
N ARG A 203 8.20 -9.61 11.37
CA ARG A 203 8.91 -8.59 12.17
C ARG A 203 10.43 -8.76 12.17
N ARG A 204 10.93 -9.98 11.96
CA ARG A 204 12.36 -10.31 11.96
C ARG A 204 13.02 -10.21 10.59
N LEU A 205 12.24 -9.97 9.54
CA LEU A 205 12.72 -9.91 8.16
C LEU A 205 12.84 -8.45 7.71
N TYR A 206 14.08 -7.97 7.60
CA TYR A 206 14.39 -6.59 7.20
C TYR A 206 14.90 -6.61 5.75
N ASN A 207 13.96 -6.59 4.81
CA ASN A 207 14.21 -6.59 3.37
C ASN A 207 13.13 -5.74 2.66
N GLU A 208 13.43 -5.16 1.51
CA GLU A 208 12.45 -4.40 0.70
C GLU A 208 11.29 -5.30 0.20
N LEU A 209 11.57 -6.58 -0.02
CA LEU A 209 10.64 -7.64 -0.40
C LEU A 209 10.35 -8.56 0.80
N ASP A 210 10.29 -7.99 2.01
CA ASP A 210 10.01 -8.68 3.27
C ASP A 210 8.74 -9.56 3.20
N ILE A 211 7.65 -9.05 2.62
CA ILE A 211 6.40 -9.80 2.48
C ILE A 211 6.53 -10.99 1.52
N VAL A 212 7.24 -10.81 0.40
CA VAL A 212 7.50 -11.90 -0.57
C VAL A 212 8.40 -12.94 0.08
N PHE A 213 9.39 -12.51 0.87
CA PHE A 213 10.28 -13.40 1.59
C PHE A 213 9.53 -14.19 2.66
N ALA A 214 8.67 -13.51 3.44
CA ALA A 214 7.85 -14.15 4.46
C ALA A 214 6.88 -15.17 3.86
N GLU A 215 6.18 -14.81 2.78
CA GLU A 215 5.27 -15.74 2.08
C GLU A 215 6.03 -16.95 1.53
N ALA A 216 7.22 -16.74 0.95
CA ALA A 216 8.02 -17.84 0.41
C ALA A 216 8.45 -18.83 1.51
N ILE A 217 8.77 -18.32 2.69
CA ILE A 217 9.04 -19.15 3.87
C ILE A 217 7.78 -19.91 4.27
N CYS A 218 6.65 -19.22 4.47
CA CYS A 218 5.40 -19.81 4.94
C CYS A 218 4.82 -20.86 3.97
N GLU A 219 5.04 -20.72 2.67
CA GLU A 219 4.65 -21.74 1.66
C GLU A 219 5.66 -22.89 1.50
N GLY A 220 6.70 -22.92 2.34
CA GLY A 220 7.73 -23.94 2.29
C GLY A 220 8.49 -23.95 0.97
N ILE A 221 8.64 -22.80 0.30
CA ILE A 221 9.37 -22.70 -0.97
C ILE A 221 10.83 -23.11 -0.80
N PHE A 222 11.40 -22.87 0.37
CA PHE A 222 12.80 -23.14 0.69
C PHE A 222 13.06 -24.48 1.39
N ASN A 223 12.02 -25.32 1.57
CA ASN A 223 12.15 -26.60 2.25
C ASN A 223 13.07 -27.56 1.48
N ASN A 224 13.86 -28.36 2.20
CA ASN A 224 14.76 -29.38 1.66
C ASN A 224 15.85 -28.85 0.71
N LEU A 225 16.10 -27.54 0.66
CA LEU A 225 17.22 -26.97 -0.09
C LEU A 225 18.52 -27.17 0.70
N SER A 226 19.59 -27.53 0.00
CA SER A 226 20.95 -27.46 0.54
C SER A 226 21.37 -26.01 0.77
N PRO A 227 22.40 -25.75 1.61
CA PRO A 227 22.90 -24.40 1.85
C PRO A 227 23.27 -23.62 0.57
N LEU A 228 23.86 -24.31 -0.42
CA LEU A 228 24.22 -23.71 -1.72
C LEU A 228 22.99 -23.35 -2.55
N GLU A 229 21.95 -24.18 -2.55
CA GLU A 229 20.72 -23.93 -3.29
C GLU A 229 19.90 -22.81 -2.64
N LEU A 230 19.88 -22.77 -1.29
CA LEU A 230 19.20 -21.74 -0.51
C LEU A 230 19.77 -20.34 -0.78
N LEU A 231 21.10 -20.14 -0.61
CA LEU A 231 21.72 -18.84 -0.89
C LEU A 231 21.57 -18.42 -2.36
N SER A 232 21.61 -19.40 -3.27
CA SER A 232 21.47 -19.15 -4.70
C SER A 232 20.08 -18.59 -5.01
N CYS A 233 19.01 -19.20 -4.49
CA CYS A 233 17.65 -18.70 -4.68
C CYS A 233 17.39 -17.36 -3.96
N LEU A 234 17.86 -17.22 -2.71
CA LEU A 234 17.66 -15.99 -1.92
C LEU A 234 18.41 -14.78 -2.49
N SER A 235 19.41 -14.98 -3.35
CA SER A 235 20.08 -13.89 -4.06
C SER A 235 19.09 -13.00 -4.84
N ALA A 236 17.95 -13.53 -5.29
CA ALA A 236 16.95 -12.77 -6.04
C ALA A 236 16.23 -11.69 -5.22
N LEU A 237 16.22 -11.81 -3.89
CA LEU A 237 15.62 -10.83 -2.98
C LEU A 237 16.51 -9.61 -2.73
N VAL A 238 17.79 -9.69 -3.10
CA VAL A 238 18.79 -8.62 -2.83
C VAL A 238 19.55 -8.16 -4.07
N TYR A 239 19.53 -8.96 -5.14
CA TYR A 239 20.20 -8.64 -6.39
C TYR A 239 19.44 -7.56 -7.16
N GLU A 240 20.20 -6.63 -7.73
CA GLU A 240 19.75 -5.55 -8.59
C GLU A 240 20.74 -5.46 -9.76
N SER A 241 20.22 -5.67 -10.97
CA SER A 241 21.01 -5.56 -12.20
C SER A 241 21.28 -4.10 -12.57
N ARG A 242 22.40 -3.88 -13.27
CA ARG A 242 22.74 -2.59 -13.86
C ARG A 242 22.33 -2.57 -15.34
N GLY A 243 21.03 -2.59 -15.62
CA GLY A 243 20.54 -2.40 -16.99
C GLY A 243 19.20 -3.10 -17.28
N PRO A 244 18.68 -2.96 -18.51
CA PRO A 244 17.42 -3.57 -18.92
C PRO A 244 17.51 -5.09 -19.12
N ALA A 245 18.72 -5.66 -19.11
CA ALA A 245 18.97 -7.10 -19.19
C ALA A 245 19.34 -7.62 -17.79
N GLY A 246 18.33 -7.96 -17.00
CA GLY A 246 18.53 -8.52 -15.68
C GLY A 246 17.26 -9.20 -15.22
N GLY A 247 17.32 -10.53 -15.12
CA GLY A 247 16.18 -11.30 -14.66
C GLY A 247 16.49 -12.78 -14.57
N GLU A 248 17.41 -13.29 -15.39
CA GLU A 248 17.76 -14.70 -15.44
C GLU A 248 19.27 -14.93 -15.25
N PRO A 249 19.69 -16.04 -14.62
CA PRO A 249 21.09 -16.41 -14.53
C PRO A 249 21.62 -16.94 -15.86
N ARG A 250 22.95 -16.98 -16.02
CA ARG A 250 23.60 -17.58 -17.21
C ARG A 250 23.30 -19.08 -17.34
N ARG A 251 23.11 -19.73 -16.20
CA ARG A 251 22.69 -21.13 -16.08
C ARG A 251 22.00 -21.35 -14.76
N TYR A 252 21.18 -22.38 -14.67
CA TYR A 252 20.66 -22.86 -13.40
C TYR A 252 21.58 -23.97 -12.87
N PRO A 253 22.24 -23.80 -11.71
CA PRO A 253 22.98 -24.90 -11.10
C PRO A 253 22.04 -26.07 -10.81
N GLY A 254 22.46 -27.29 -11.13
CA GLY A 254 21.60 -28.48 -11.12
C GLY A 254 20.70 -28.65 -12.35
N GLY A 255 20.68 -27.69 -13.29
CA GLY A 255 19.93 -27.76 -14.53
C GLY A 255 18.45 -27.40 -14.40
N LYS A 256 17.71 -27.54 -15.52
CA LYS A 256 16.29 -27.14 -15.65
C LYS A 256 15.30 -27.98 -14.84
N ASP A 257 15.74 -29.13 -14.34
CA ASP A 257 14.92 -30.02 -13.50
C ASP A 257 15.43 -30.03 -12.04
N GLY A 258 16.44 -29.20 -11.75
CA GLY A 258 17.08 -29.11 -10.43
C GLY A 258 16.27 -28.29 -9.42
N ALA A 259 16.62 -28.44 -8.13
CA ALA A 259 15.92 -27.77 -7.04
C ALA A 259 15.89 -26.25 -7.20
N ILE A 260 16.99 -25.62 -7.61
CA ILE A 260 17.08 -24.17 -7.82
C ILE A 260 16.08 -23.69 -8.87
N PHE A 261 16.01 -24.36 -10.03
CA PHE A 261 15.09 -23.95 -11.09
C PHE A 261 13.63 -24.05 -10.64
N ASN A 262 13.27 -25.15 -9.98
CA ASN A 262 11.92 -25.36 -9.44
C ASN A 262 11.56 -24.31 -8.38
N THR A 263 12.49 -23.99 -7.48
CA THR A 263 12.31 -22.94 -6.46
C THR A 263 12.13 -21.56 -7.10
N VAL A 264 12.94 -21.22 -8.11
CA VAL A 264 12.82 -19.94 -8.83
C VAL A 264 11.47 -19.80 -9.51
N LEU A 265 10.94 -20.87 -10.13
CA LEU A 265 9.59 -20.84 -10.71
C LEU A 265 8.52 -20.57 -9.66
N ARG A 266 8.58 -21.25 -8.50
CA ARG A 266 7.66 -21.03 -7.38
C ARG A 266 7.75 -19.60 -6.83
N MET A 267 8.95 -19.05 -6.72
CA MET A 267 9.16 -17.65 -6.31
C MET A 267 8.55 -16.65 -7.30
N LYS A 268 8.67 -16.91 -8.61
CA LYS A 268 8.04 -16.05 -9.65
C LYS A 268 6.52 -16.08 -9.56
N GLU A 269 5.93 -17.27 -9.41
CA GLU A 269 4.48 -17.42 -9.23
C GLU A 269 3.98 -16.71 -7.98
N LEU A 270 4.65 -16.92 -6.85
CA LEU A 270 4.35 -16.25 -5.60
C LEU A 270 4.44 -14.72 -5.77
N PHE A 271 5.53 -14.22 -6.35
CA PHE A 271 5.72 -12.78 -6.57
C PHE A 271 4.59 -12.15 -7.39
N MET A 272 4.14 -12.83 -8.46
CA MET A 272 3.00 -12.34 -9.25
C MET A 272 1.72 -12.26 -8.42
N ARG A 273 1.42 -13.29 -7.60
CA ARG A 273 0.25 -13.31 -6.72
C ARG A 273 0.32 -12.21 -5.66
N THR A 274 1.44 -12.08 -4.96
CA THR A 274 1.64 -11.04 -3.93
C THR A 274 1.60 -9.65 -4.54
N SER A 275 2.20 -9.44 -5.71
CA SER A 275 2.16 -8.14 -6.41
C SER A 275 0.75 -7.75 -6.84
N ALA A 276 -0.06 -8.71 -7.33
CA ALA A 276 -1.46 -8.47 -7.67
C ALA A 276 -2.27 -8.05 -6.44
N LEU A 277 -2.07 -8.74 -5.31
CA LEU A 277 -2.72 -8.39 -4.04
C LEU A 277 -2.35 -6.98 -3.56
N CYS A 278 -1.06 -6.61 -3.65
CA CYS A 278 -0.62 -5.25 -3.34
C CYS A 278 -1.27 -4.20 -4.27
N ALA A 279 -1.39 -4.49 -5.56
CA ALA A 279 -2.01 -3.60 -6.53
C ALA A 279 -3.51 -3.41 -6.24
N ASP A 280 -4.23 -4.49 -5.91
CA ASP A 280 -5.66 -4.43 -5.53
C ASP A 280 -5.87 -3.60 -4.26
N ALA A 281 -4.91 -3.65 -3.33
CA ALA A 281 -4.87 -2.80 -2.13
C ALA A 281 -4.32 -1.39 -2.37
N HIS A 282 -4.07 -0.97 -3.63
CA HIS A 282 -3.58 0.36 -3.99
C HIS A 282 -2.20 0.71 -3.41
N LEU A 283 -1.36 -0.29 -3.11
CA LEU A 283 0.01 -0.11 -2.64
C LEU A 283 0.99 0.15 -3.80
N PRO A 284 2.14 0.79 -3.53
CA PRO A 284 3.22 0.90 -4.50
C PRO A 284 3.65 -0.48 -5.05
N ALA A 285 4.00 -0.52 -6.34
CA ALA A 285 4.46 -1.75 -6.97
C ALA A 285 5.73 -2.28 -6.29
N LEU A 286 5.75 -3.59 -6.01
CA LEU A 286 6.92 -4.27 -5.47
C LEU A 286 8.06 -4.27 -6.50
N ARG A 287 9.30 -4.15 -6.01
CA ARG A 287 10.48 -4.34 -6.85
C ARG A 287 10.48 -5.78 -7.44
N PRO A 288 10.71 -5.96 -8.74
CA PRO A 288 10.80 -7.30 -9.33
C PRO A 288 11.89 -8.17 -8.69
N LEU A 289 11.63 -9.47 -8.60
CA LEU A 289 12.68 -10.45 -8.31
C LEU A 289 13.65 -10.55 -9.49
N GLU A 290 14.95 -10.52 -9.21
CA GLU A 290 15.98 -10.62 -10.24
C GLU A 290 16.92 -11.81 -10.00
N PHE A 291 16.90 -12.80 -10.88
CA PHE A 291 17.64 -14.05 -10.68
C PHE A 291 19.05 -14.05 -11.30
N GLY A 292 19.55 -12.89 -11.74
CA GLY A 292 20.82 -12.75 -12.46
C GLY A 292 22.08 -13.16 -11.67
N ALA A 293 22.00 -13.21 -10.33
CA ALA A 293 23.10 -13.63 -9.47
C ALA A 293 22.99 -15.09 -8.97
N VAL A 294 21.97 -15.84 -9.37
CA VAL A 294 21.72 -17.22 -8.88
C VAL A 294 22.95 -18.12 -9.10
N ASP A 295 23.53 -18.15 -10.31
CA ASP A 295 24.70 -18.97 -10.60
C ASP A 295 25.99 -18.41 -9.99
N ILE A 296 26.16 -17.08 -10.00
CA ILE A 296 27.34 -16.41 -9.46
C ILE A 296 27.48 -16.69 -7.95
N MET A 297 26.39 -16.56 -7.19
CA MET A 297 26.39 -16.80 -5.75
C MET A 297 26.62 -18.29 -5.42
N TYR A 298 26.03 -19.19 -6.21
CA TYR A 298 26.24 -20.62 -6.08
C TYR A 298 27.72 -21.00 -6.29
N ASP A 299 28.31 -20.56 -7.40
CA ASP A 299 29.70 -20.88 -7.75
C ASP A 299 30.69 -20.33 -6.74
N TRP A 300 30.44 -19.09 -6.28
CA TRP A 300 31.24 -18.50 -5.22
C TRP A 300 31.16 -19.32 -3.94
N ALA A 301 29.96 -19.63 -3.44
CA ALA A 301 29.83 -20.40 -2.22
C ALA A 301 30.41 -21.83 -2.36
N ASN A 302 30.45 -22.37 -3.58
CA ASN A 302 31.05 -23.67 -3.90
C ASN A 302 32.57 -23.62 -4.17
N GLY A 303 33.23 -22.47 -3.98
CA GLY A 303 34.69 -22.36 -3.98
C GLY A 303 35.35 -21.83 -5.28
N ALA A 304 34.57 -21.41 -6.28
CA ALA A 304 35.13 -20.88 -7.54
C ALA A 304 35.91 -19.56 -7.36
N ASP A 305 36.83 -19.25 -8.27
CA ASP A 305 37.59 -17.99 -8.20
C ASP A 305 36.72 -16.77 -8.57
N LEU A 306 36.98 -15.61 -7.95
CA LEU A 306 36.21 -14.39 -8.21
C LEU A 306 36.31 -13.93 -9.67
N ALA A 307 37.51 -13.99 -10.25
CA ALA A 307 37.73 -13.58 -11.63
C ALA A 307 37.06 -14.54 -12.62
N GLU A 308 36.84 -15.79 -12.21
CA GLU A 308 36.09 -16.77 -13.01
C GLU A 308 34.59 -16.49 -12.98
N ILE A 309 33.99 -16.33 -11.79
CA ILE A 309 32.53 -16.14 -11.68
C ILE A 309 32.05 -14.83 -12.29
N LEU A 310 32.87 -13.78 -12.25
CA LEU A 310 32.57 -12.47 -12.85
C LEU A 310 32.95 -12.37 -14.33
N ARG A 311 33.49 -13.44 -14.92
CA ARG A 311 33.82 -13.45 -16.34
C ARG A 311 32.55 -13.25 -17.17
N ASN A 312 32.59 -12.29 -18.10
CA ASN A 312 31.48 -11.94 -18.98
C ASN A 312 30.20 -11.51 -18.23
N THR A 313 30.34 -10.89 -17.06
CA THR A 313 29.25 -10.21 -16.36
C THR A 313 29.53 -8.71 -16.29
N ASP A 314 28.48 -7.91 -16.18
CA ASP A 314 28.60 -6.44 -16.00
C ASP A 314 28.88 -6.05 -14.53
N SER A 315 28.98 -7.04 -13.63
CA SER A 315 29.21 -6.84 -12.20
C SER A 315 30.69 -6.61 -11.90
N THR A 316 31.00 -5.54 -11.18
CA THR A 316 32.36 -5.33 -10.66
C THR A 316 32.61 -6.15 -9.39
N GLY A 317 33.89 -6.32 -9.00
CA GLY A 317 34.23 -6.98 -7.73
C GLY A 317 33.61 -6.27 -6.50
N GLY A 318 33.52 -4.93 -6.52
CA GLY A 318 32.87 -4.17 -5.45
C GLY A 318 31.35 -4.37 -5.40
N ASP A 319 30.70 -4.46 -6.56
CA ASP A 319 29.26 -4.78 -6.63
C ASP A 319 28.98 -6.18 -6.10
N PHE A 320 29.82 -7.14 -6.49
CA PHE A 320 29.73 -8.51 -6.00
C PHE A 320 29.86 -8.58 -4.47
N VAL A 321 30.89 -7.95 -3.88
CA VAL A 321 31.08 -7.94 -2.42
C VAL A 321 29.87 -7.32 -1.72
N ARG A 322 29.33 -6.20 -2.23
CA ARG A 322 28.13 -5.56 -1.67
C ARG A 322 26.92 -6.49 -1.71
N GLN A 323 26.67 -7.15 -2.84
CA GLN A 323 25.55 -8.07 -3.00
C GLN A 323 25.71 -9.31 -2.10
N ALA A 324 26.92 -9.85 -2.01
CA ALA A 324 27.23 -10.98 -1.13
C ALA A 324 27.00 -10.61 0.35
N LYS A 325 27.41 -9.42 0.80
CA LYS A 325 27.15 -8.95 2.16
C LYS A 325 25.65 -8.78 2.43
N ARG A 326 24.88 -8.16 1.52
CA ARG A 326 23.41 -8.08 1.64
C ARG A 326 22.75 -9.46 1.74
N LEU A 327 23.24 -10.44 1.00
CA LEU A 327 22.76 -11.82 1.06
C LEU A 327 23.15 -12.50 2.38
N ILE A 328 24.37 -12.29 2.89
CA ILE A 328 24.79 -12.74 4.23
C ILE A 328 23.88 -12.16 5.30
N ASP A 329 23.56 -10.86 5.23
CA ASP A 329 22.66 -10.19 6.18
C ASP A 329 21.28 -10.83 6.14
N LEU A 330 20.71 -11.07 4.95
CA LEU A 330 19.42 -11.73 4.78
C LEU A 330 19.41 -13.16 5.35
N LEU A 331 20.46 -13.95 5.07
CA LEU A 331 20.62 -15.30 5.62
C LEU A 331 20.77 -15.29 7.15
N THR A 332 21.46 -14.29 7.68
CA THR A 332 21.62 -14.10 9.13
C THR A 332 20.30 -13.73 9.81
N GLN A 333 19.48 -12.90 9.16
CA GLN A 333 18.11 -12.62 9.63
C GLN A 333 17.25 -13.89 9.64
N LEU A 334 17.32 -14.71 8.59
CA LEU A 334 16.59 -15.98 8.52
C LEU A 334 17.04 -16.95 9.63
N PHE A 335 18.35 -17.03 9.91
CA PHE A 335 18.88 -17.80 11.04
C PHE A 335 18.33 -17.29 12.38
N ALA A 336 18.40 -15.97 12.61
CA ALA A 336 17.93 -15.34 13.84
C ALA A 336 16.42 -15.47 14.07
N ALA A 337 15.64 -15.66 12.99
CA ALA A 337 14.21 -15.92 13.07
C ALA A 337 13.84 -17.37 13.44
N GLY A 338 14.82 -18.21 13.79
CA GLY A 338 14.64 -19.66 14.00
C GLY A 338 13.53 -20.08 14.96
N GLU A 339 13.29 -19.32 16.04
CA GLU A 339 12.18 -19.59 16.98
C GLU A 339 10.82 -19.45 16.29
N TYR A 340 10.65 -18.40 15.48
CA TYR A 340 9.42 -18.14 14.73
C TYR A 340 9.22 -19.11 13.57
N LEU A 341 10.30 -19.60 12.95
CA LEU A 341 10.18 -20.61 11.90
C LEU A 341 9.58 -21.93 12.43
N GLN A 342 9.83 -22.26 13.70
CA GLN A 342 9.32 -23.48 14.32
C GLN A 342 7.82 -23.43 14.63
N SER A 343 7.22 -22.23 14.72
CA SER A 343 5.79 -22.05 14.95
C SER A 343 4.97 -22.00 13.67
N ILE A 344 5.61 -22.00 12.49
CA ILE A 344 4.91 -22.04 11.19
C ILE A 344 4.78 -23.49 10.72
N ASP A 345 3.53 -23.92 10.50
CA ASP A 345 3.24 -25.24 9.95
C ASP A 345 3.78 -25.39 8.52
N GLY A 346 4.37 -26.55 8.24
CA GLY A 346 4.88 -26.88 6.90
C GLY A 346 6.26 -26.30 6.57
N VAL A 347 6.91 -25.56 7.47
CA VAL A 347 8.28 -25.08 7.30
C VAL A 347 9.30 -26.11 7.80
N ASP A 348 10.36 -26.34 7.03
CA ASP A 348 11.45 -27.24 7.41
C ASP A 348 12.16 -26.72 8.69
N LYS A 349 12.22 -27.56 9.72
CA LYS A 349 12.86 -27.27 11.01
C LYS A 349 14.36 -26.97 10.87
N ASN A 350 14.99 -27.46 9.82
CA ASN A 350 16.41 -27.24 9.56
C ASN A 350 16.69 -25.95 8.76
N LEU A 351 15.67 -25.21 8.32
CA LEU A 351 15.83 -24.02 7.48
C LEU A 351 16.73 -22.96 8.13
N SER A 352 16.58 -22.72 9.44
CA SER A 352 17.44 -21.79 10.20
C SER A 352 18.91 -22.22 10.17
N SER A 353 19.21 -23.49 10.46
CA SER A 353 20.58 -24.01 10.43
C SER A 353 21.15 -24.04 9.01
N CYS A 354 20.32 -24.32 8.00
CA CYS A 354 20.69 -24.26 6.60
C CYS A 354 21.11 -22.83 6.20
N ALA A 355 20.36 -21.82 6.63
CA ALA A 355 20.69 -20.42 6.40
C ALA A 355 22.02 -20.00 7.05
N TYR A 356 22.30 -20.48 8.26
CA TYR A 356 23.57 -20.25 8.95
C TYR A 356 24.77 -20.82 8.18
N GLU A 357 24.69 -22.09 7.75
CA GLU A 357 25.78 -22.68 6.96
C GLU A 357 25.92 -22.03 5.58
N ALA A 358 24.81 -21.63 4.96
CA ALA A 358 24.82 -20.89 3.70
C ALA A 358 25.57 -19.55 3.83
N ALA A 359 25.34 -18.80 4.91
CA ALA A 359 26.05 -17.56 5.19
C ALA A 359 27.56 -17.78 5.35
N LYS A 360 27.97 -18.87 6.02
CA LYS A 360 29.39 -19.24 6.19
C LYS A 360 30.07 -19.59 4.88
N LEU A 361 29.41 -20.35 4.00
CA LEU A 361 29.96 -20.70 2.68
C LEU A 361 30.19 -19.47 1.81
N LEU A 362 29.28 -18.49 1.90
CA LEU A 362 29.36 -17.24 1.15
C LEU A 362 30.45 -16.29 1.71
N ASN A 363 30.66 -16.30 3.03
CA ASN A 363 31.62 -15.45 3.73
C ASN A 363 33.07 -15.99 3.67
N ARG A 364 33.69 -15.89 2.49
CA ARG A 364 35.10 -16.29 2.26
C ARG A 364 35.86 -15.26 1.43
N GLY A 365 37.18 -15.42 1.30
CA GLY A 365 38.01 -14.60 0.41
C GLY A 365 37.78 -13.09 0.59
N VAL A 366 37.67 -12.35 -0.51
CA VAL A 366 37.47 -10.89 -0.47
C VAL A 366 36.20 -10.45 0.27
N VAL A 367 35.18 -11.31 0.35
CA VAL A 367 33.92 -11.02 1.08
C VAL A 367 34.17 -11.03 2.59
N ALA A 368 35.03 -11.93 3.08
CA ALA A 368 35.41 -12.01 4.49
C ALA A 368 36.42 -10.93 4.91
N TYR A 369 37.28 -10.45 3.99
CA TYR A 369 38.27 -9.40 4.32
C TYR A 369 37.69 -7.99 4.45
N SER A 370 36.49 -7.75 3.93
CA SER A 370 35.94 -6.39 3.76
C SER A 370 35.23 -5.84 5.01
N ASP A 371 35.61 -6.26 6.22
CA ASP A 371 35.11 -5.66 7.46
C ASP A 371 35.91 -4.38 7.75
N VAL A 372 35.57 -3.28 7.04
CA VAL A 372 36.07 -1.92 7.27
C VAL A 372 34.91 -0.98 7.52
#